data_AF-A0A7C2A4M4-F1
#
_entry.id   AF-A0A7C2A4M4-F1
#
_cell.length_a   1.000
_cell.length_b   1.000
_cell.length_c   1.000
_cell.angle_alpha   90.00
_cell.angle_beta   90.00
_cell.angle_gamma   90.00
#
_symmetry.space_group_name_H-M   'P 1'
#
loop_
_entity.id
_entity.type
_entity.pdbx_description
1 polymer ?
#
loop_
_entity_poly.entity_id
_entity_poly.type
_entity_poly.pdbx_seq_one_letter_code
_entity_poly.pdbx_strand_id
1 'polypeptide(L)'
;MTSILKGTVKCEEEVRDQTGWHYFPCSYWATVERDGQKYCNRHDPVRRAKVEEEKMDKWHEELRAKRRLSRGLTDKIISFLEEGKKKMNGQGREASLLRQIRGELDD
;
A
#
# COMPACT_ATOMS: atom_id res chain seq x y z
N MET A 1 12.51 -9.51 33.77
CA MET A 1 13.81 -8.86 34.02
C MET A 1 14.71 -9.16 32.83
N THR A 2 15.01 -8.17 31.99
CA THR A 2 15.90 -8.36 30.83
C THR A 2 17.33 -8.22 31.29
N SER A 3 18.09 -9.32 31.33
CA SER A 3 19.51 -9.28 31.66
C SER A 3 20.26 -8.65 30.48
N ILE A 4 20.97 -7.54 30.72
CA ILE A 4 21.80 -6.89 29.70
C ILE A 4 23.16 -7.59 29.72
N LEU A 5 23.43 -8.41 28.69
CA LEU A 5 24.72 -9.06 28.53
C LEU A 5 25.77 -8.02 28.14
N LYS A 6 26.81 -7.85 28.98
CA LYS A 6 27.99 -7.05 28.63
C LYS A 6 28.87 -7.82 27.64
N GLY A 7 28.60 -7.66 26.34
CA GLY A 7 29.57 -7.71 25.23
C GLY A 7 30.47 -8.94 25.01
N THR A 8 30.33 -10.04 25.75
CA THR A 8 31.25 -11.20 25.66
C THR A 8 30.71 -12.36 24.83
N VAL A 9 29.41 -12.39 24.54
CA VAL A 9 28.76 -13.51 23.84
C VAL A 9 28.25 -13.07 22.48
N LYS A 10 28.44 -13.88 21.45
CA LYS A 10 27.91 -13.61 20.11
C LYS A 10 26.40 -13.89 20.04
N CYS A 11 25.73 -13.21 19.13
CA CYS A 11 24.35 -13.54 18.75
C CYS A 11 24.29 -14.96 18.18
N GLU A 12 23.26 -15.71 18.58
CA GLU A 12 23.06 -17.12 18.19
C GLU A 12 22.28 -17.29 16.88
N GLU A 13 21.73 -16.21 16.33
CA GLU A 13 20.98 -16.21 15.06
C GLU A 13 21.92 -16.40 13.86
N GLU A 14 21.46 -17.15 12.85
CA GLU A 14 22.14 -17.27 11.56
C GLU A 14 21.59 -16.26 10.54
N VAL A 15 22.48 -15.71 9.71
CA VAL A 15 22.16 -14.80 8.61
C VAL A 15 22.38 -15.50 7.28
N ARG A 16 21.46 -15.31 6.33
CA ARG A 16 21.67 -15.73 4.94
C ARG A 16 22.64 -14.80 4.23
N ASP A 17 23.45 -15.36 3.33
CA ASP A 17 24.22 -14.55 2.39
C ASP A 17 23.33 -13.87 1.35
N GLN A 18 23.94 -12.97 0.56
CA GLN A 18 23.25 -12.25 -0.51
C GLN A 18 22.68 -13.19 -1.58
N THR A 19 23.30 -14.36 -1.73
CA THR A 19 22.89 -15.36 -2.73
C THR A 19 21.71 -16.21 -2.23
N GLY A 20 21.50 -16.27 -0.90
CA GLY A 20 20.45 -17.02 -0.25
C GLY A 20 20.73 -18.52 -0.09
N TRP A 21 21.90 -18.98 -0.55
CA TRP A 21 22.29 -20.40 -0.55
C TRP A 21 22.99 -20.84 0.73
N HIS A 22 23.58 -19.90 1.49
CA HIS A 22 24.36 -20.22 2.68
C HIS A 22 23.87 -19.45 3.91
N TYR A 23 24.12 -20.05 5.07
CA TYR A 23 23.89 -19.46 6.38
C TYR A 23 25.21 -19.27 7.12
N PHE A 24 25.33 -18.14 7.81
CA PHE A 24 26.50 -17.80 8.60
C PHE A 24 26.08 -17.31 9.98
N PRO A 25 26.87 -17.57 11.02
CA PRO A 25 26.58 -17.04 12.34
C PRO A 25 26.61 -15.51 12.31
N CYS A 26 25.66 -14.87 12.98
CA CYS A 26 25.63 -13.42 13.11
C CYS A 26 26.94 -12.89 13.72
N SER A 27 27.50 -11.85 13.11
CA SER A 27 28.75 -11.23 13.57
C SER A 27 28.58 -10.26 14.75
N TYR A 28 27.33 -9.93 15.13
CA TYR A 28 27.04 -8.98 16.19
C TYR A 28 27.07 -9.62 17.58
N TRP A 29 27.43 -8.82 18.57
CA TRP A 29 27.41 -9.20 19.98
C TRP A 29 25.97 -9.27 20.50
N ALA A 30 25.70 -10.29 21.33
CA ALA A 30 24.44 -10.42 22.03
C ALA A 30 24.32 -9.35 23.11
N THR A 31 23.18 -8.67 23.13
CA THR A 31 22.84 -7.62 24.11
C THR A 31 21.59 -7.94 24.90
N VAL A 32 20.84 -8.96 24.45
CA VAL A 32 19.55 -9.37 25.00
C VAL A 32 19.52 -10.89 25.10
N GLU A 33 18.89 -11.40 26.16
CA GLU A 33 18.61 -12.83 26.36
C GLU A 33 17.10 -13.06 26.42
N ARG A 34 16.60 -14.07 25.68
CA ARG A 34 15.19 -14.51 25.66
C ARG A 34 15.17 -16.03 25.71
N ASP A 35 14.47 -16.60 26.68
CA ASP A 35 14.29 -18.06 26.80
C ASP A 35 15.60 -18.86 26.78
N GLY A 36 16.66 -18.28 27.36
CA GLY A 36 18.01 -18.86 27.39
C GLY A 36 18.83 -18.67 26.11
N GLN A 37 18.26 -18.09 25.05
CA GLN A 37 18.94 -17.77 23.80
C GLN A 37 19.40 -16.31 23.75
N LYS A 38 20.52 -16.07 23.06
CA LYS A 38 21.23 -14.79 23.08
C LYS A 38 21.18 -14.09 21.74
N TYR A 39 20.62 -12.88 21.74
CA TYR A 39 20.38 -12.11 20.52
C TYR A 39 21.07 -10.75 20.54
N CYS A 40 21.51 -10.30 19.38
CA CYS A 40 21.82 -8.89 19.18
C CYS A 40 20.52 -8.09 19.01
N ASN A 41 20.59 -6.77 19.16
CA ASN A 41 19.43 -5.90 18.97
C ASN A 41 18.77 -6.03 17.59
N ARG A 42 19.48 -6.49 16.55
CA ARG A 42 18.90 -6.69 15.21
C ARG A 42 18.08 -7.98 15.10
N HIS A 43 18.46 -9.00 15.85
CA HIS A 43 17.85 -10.33 15.80
C HIS A 43 16.99 -10.65 17.03
N ASP A 44 16.82 -9.71 17.98
CA ASP A 44 15.88 -9.88 19.09
C ASP A 44 14.46 -10.14 18.53
N PRO A 45 13.88 -11.33 18.77
CA PRO A 45 12.59 -11.72 18.19
C PRO A 45 11.47 -10.76 18.61
N VAL A 46 11.51 -10.22 19.83
CA VAL A 46 10.51 -9.26 20.32
C VAL A 46 10.58 -7.96 19.52
N ARG A 47 11.79 -7.50 19.21
CA ARG A 47 11.99 -6.28 18.42
C ARG A 47 11.61 -6.49 16.96
N ARG A 48 11.93 -7.65 16.38
CA ARG A 48 11.51 -8.01 15.02
C ARG A 48 10.00 -8.04 14.89
N ALA A 49 9.29 -8.68 15.83
CA ALA A 49 7.83 -8.71 15.85
C ALA A 49 7.23 -7.30 15.85
N LYS A 50 7.74 -6.40 16.70
CA LYS A 50 7.30 -5.00 16.73
C LYS A 50 7.53 -4.28 15.39
N VAL A 51 8.71 -4.46 14.78
CA VAL A 51 9.02 -3.84 13.48
C VAL A 51 8.15 -4.42 12.37
N GLU A 52 7.81 -5.71 12.43
CA GLU A 52 6.91 -6.37 11.47
C GLU A 52 5.47 -5.87 11.61
N GLU A 53 4.98 -5.68 12.84
CA GLU A 53 3.68 -5.05 13.14
C GLU A 53 3.61 -3.61 12.58
N GLU A 54 4.61 -2.77 12.87
CA GLU A 54 4.70 -1.40 12.34
C GLU A 54 4.72 -1.36 10.81
N LYS A 55 5.39 -2.34 10.16
CA LYS A 55 5.41 -2.46 8.70
C LYS A 55 4.05 -2.87 8.14
N MET A 56 3.33 -3.78 8.81
CA MET A 56 1.99 -4.19 8.41
C MET A 56 1.00 -3.02 8.51
N ASP A 57 1.05 -2.24 9.58
CA ASP A 57 0.20 -1.06 9.75
C ASP A 57 0.45 -0.03 8.64
N LYS A 58 1.72 0.27 8.36
CA LYS A 58 2.10 1.17 7.27
C LYS A 58 1.63 0.65 5.92
N TRP A 59 1.78 -0.65 5.66
CA TRP A 59 1.30 -1.27 4.42
C TRP A 59 -0.23 -1.14 4.29
N HIS A 60 -0.98 -1.36 5.37
CA HIS A 60 -2.43 -1.17 5.38
C HIS A 60 -2.83 0.28 5.15
N GLU A 61 -2.10 1.25 5.71
CA GLU A 61 -2.32 2.66 5.45
C GLU A 61 -2.06 3.03 3.99
N GLU A 62 -0.94 2.57 3.41
CA GLU A 62 -0.62 2.78 2.00
C GLU A 62 -1.68 2.17 1.07
N LEU A 63 -2.20 0.98 1.40
CA LEU A 63 -3.29 0.36 0.66
C LEU A 63 -4.57 1.19 0.74
N ARG A 64 -4.93 1.72 1.92
CA ARG A 64 -6.09 2.61 2.08
C ARG A 64 -5.91 3.89 1.27
N ALA A 65 -4.72 4.48 1.26
CA ALA A 65 -4.41 5.66 0.47
C ALA A 65 -4.54 5.38 -1.05
N LYS A 66 -3.96 4.29 -1.53
CA LYS A 66 -4.09 3.85 -2.93
C LYS A 66 -5.56 3.63 -3.33
N ARG A 67 -6.36 3.01 -2.46
CA ARG A 67 -7.79 2.81 -2.70
C ARG A 67 -8.57 4.13 -2.77
N ARG A 68 -8.24 5.11 -1.93
CA ARG A 68 -8.84 6.46 -1.99
C ARG A 68 -8.51 7.17 -3.30
N LEU A 69 -7.26 7.11 -3.74
CA LEU A 69 -6.82 7.70 -5.01
C LEU A 69 -7.53 7.03 -6.20
N SER A 70 -7.61 5.71 -6.21
CA SER A 70 -8.34 4.95 -7.24
C SER A 70 -9.82 5.34 -7.29
N ARG A 71 -10.49 5.42 -6.14
CA ARG A 71 -11.90 5.84 -6.08
C ARG A 71 -12.09 7.27 -6.58
N GLY A 72 -11.24 8.20 -6.15
CA GLY A 72 -11.31 9.59 -6.62
C GLY A 72 -11.09 9.73 -8.13
N LEU A 73 -10.27 8.87 -8.73
CA LEU A 73 -10.13 8.81 -10.18
C LEU A 73 -11.40 8.27 -10.85
N THR A 74 -11.98 7.20 -10.32
CA THR A 74 -13.25 6.65 -10.83
C THR A 74 -14.38 7.67 -10.77
N ASP A 75 -14.54 8.39 -9.66
CA ASP A 75 -15.58 9.41 -9.48
C ASP A 75 -15.43 10.56 -10.50
N LYS A 76 -14.19 10.97 -10.80
CA LYS A 76 -13.89 11.96 -11.84
C LYS A 76 -14.26 11.47 -13.24
N ILE A 77 -13.94 10.21 -13.56
CA ILE A 77 -14.28 9.62 -14.86
C ILE A 77 -15.80 9.57 -15.03
N ILE A 78 -16.53 9.13 -14.00
CA ILE A 78 -18.00 9.09 -14.04
C ILE A 78 -18.56 10.49 -14.30
N SER A 79 -18.10 11.49 -13.54
CA SER A 79 -18.55 12.88 -13.70
C SER A 79 -18.32 13.40 -15.12
N PHE A 80 -17.14 13.13 -15.70
CA PHE A 80 -16.82 13.52 -17.08
C PHE A 80 -17.76 12.85 -18.11
N LEU A 81 -18.05 11.56 -17.94
CA LEU A 81 -18.96 10.82 -18.82
C LEU A 81 -20.41 11.36 -18.72
N GLU A 82 -20.87 11.71 -17.53
CA GLU A 82 -22.20 12.30 -17.33
C GLU A 82 -22.33 13.68 -17.98
N GLU A 83 -21.32 14.53 -17.86
CA GLU A 83 -21.28 15.83 -18.54
C GLU A 83 -21.29 15.67 -20.07
N GLY A 84 -20.50 14.73 -20.60
CA GLY A 84 -20.50 14.40 -22.03
C GLY A 84 -21.89 13.98 -22.53
N LYS A 85 -22.57 13.11 -21.78
CA LYS A 85 -23.95 12.68 -22.08
C LYS A 85 -24.94 13.86 -22.11
N LYS A 86 -24.85 14.78 -21.14
CA LYS A 86 -25.74 15.97 -21.08
C LYS A 86 -25.58 16.85 -22.33
N LYS A 87 -24.34 17.07 -22.78
CA LYS A 87 -24.04 17.89 -23.97
C LYS A 87 -24.58 17.25 -25.26
N MET A 88 -24.45 15.93 -25.42
CA MET A 88 -25.00 15.23 -26.60
C MET A 88 -26.54 15.20 -26.62
N ASN A 89 -27.19 15.03 -25.46
CA ASN A 89 -28.66 15.05 -25.38
C ASN A 89 -29.25 16.46 -25.66
N GLY A 90 -28.46 17.53 -25.47
CA GLY A 90 -28.83 18.89 -25.87
C GLY A 90 -28.83 19.08 -27.39
N GLN A 91 -27.86 18.48 -28.11
CA GLN A 91 -27.75 18.57 -29.57
C GLN A 91 -28.87 17.79 -30.31
N GLY A 92 -29.40 16.72 -29.71
CA GLY A 92 -30.54 15.97 -30.26
C GLY A 92 -31.86 16.75 -30.28
N ARG A 93 -32.02 17.76 -29.39
CA ARG A 93 -33.21 18.63 -29.37
C ARG A 93 -33.20 19.63 -30.52
N GLU A 94 -32.03 20.17 -30.88
CA GLU A 94 -31.88 21.05 -32.07
C GLU A 94 -32.27 20.32 -33.36
N ALA A 95 -31.84 19.06 -33.52
CA ALA A 95 -32.22 18.23 -34.67
C ALA A 95 -33.70 17.82 -34.69
N SER A 96 -34.40 17.86 -33.55
CA SER A 96 -35.85 17.65 -33.46
C SER A 96 -36.63 18.93 -33.75
N LEU A 97 -36.15 20.07 -33.26
CA LEU A 97 -36.75 21.39 -33.49
C LEU A 97 -36.65 21.81 -34.97
N LEU A 98 -35.50 21.58 -35.61
CA LEU A 98 -35.30 21.83 -37.04
C LEU A 98 -36.22 20.97 -37.93
N ARG A 99 -36.63 19.78 -37.46
CA ARG A 99 -37.60 18.93 -38.16
C ARG A 99 -39.05 19.40 -37.97
N GLN A 100 -39.40 19.91 -36.80
CA GLN A 100 -40.71 20.53 -36.56
C GLN A 100 -40.88 21.81 -37.39
N ILE A 101 -39.87 22.69 -37.41
CA ILE A 101 -39.89 23.94 -38.19
C ILE A 101 -39.99 23.65 -39.70
N ARG A 102 -39.39 22.57 -40.20
CA ARG A 102 -39.48 22.18 -41.61
C ARG A 102 -40.84 21.59 -42.00
N GLY A 103 -41.51 20.89 -41.08
CA GLY A 103 -42.85 20.34 -41.31
C GLY A 103 -43.96 21.39 -41.36
N GLU A 104 -43.75 22.58 -40.79
CA GLU A 104 -44.71 23.70 -40.81
C GLU A 104 -44.56 24.61 -42.04
N LEU A 105 -43.58 24.36 -42.92
CA LEU A 105 -43.34 25.14 -44.15
C LEU A 105 -43.82 24.44 -45.42
N ASP A 106 -44.27 23.19 -45.32
CA ASP A 106 -44.75 22.38 -46.44
C ASP A 106 -46.29 22.20 -46.45
N ASP A 107 -47.03 22.93 -45.60
CA ASP A 107 -48.51 23.05 -45.60
C ASP A 107 -48.97 24.46 -46.02
#